data_AF-A0A0H2SRV6-F1
#
_entry.id   AF-A0A0H2SRV6-F1
#
_cell.length_a   1.000
_cell.length_b   1.000
_cell.length_c   1.000
_cell.angle_alpha   90.00
_cell.angle_beta   90.00
_cell.angle_gamma   90.00
#
_symmetry.space_group_name_H-M   'P 1'
#
loop_
_entity.id
_entity.type
_entity.pdbx_description
1 polymer ?
#
loop_
_entity_poly.entity_id
_entity_poly.type
_entity_poly.pdbx_seq_one_letter_code
_entity_poly.pdbx_strand_id
1 'polypeptide(L)'
;MPRLLPRLLNHLAKNPLGNDKPQGPQAKNHYKRRSLWKPRSSHSPTLFIHRDADERTRSLLLDSEDSNLLISPYKFSLHKTLPPKVKLNARQRSARVDHDRPREMTEEERRWWADPYLRMLSSPLRTCVRTMRLLPSDLLLRMDQVQAPGGKKLALTPNGVQHPRFSTRLLLQARYIACNKETVRSCLAPDARPHFHVEELQIGQLLRLRVLQELEMLAARLEAAPREFWQHTVLTRLTRDQWEDVKSQKLIPWDGAACVLVMPPPNRDSTTKTRPSPLLNDRPPSEPTPLSAGSATLPSVEMCLKSPSTFAETFGNQGGAYVPSQRIPLYHGVPLFPEPSHRAAIHEKLCQILKLEGKRRRRRQANEETHSKWSHAFLLNSTANTVLRADSVPLAIALWRLKLWEEGLKST
;
A
#
# COMPACT_ATOMS: atom_id res chain seq x y z
N MET A 1 -14.48 -27.69 43.56
CA MET A 1 -14.46 -27.57 42.07
C MET A 1 -14.31 -28.91 41.30
N PRO A 2 -14.84 -30.08 41.74
CA PRO A 2 -14.54 -31.37 41.10
C PRO A 2 -15.18 -31.58 39.71
N ARG A 3 -16.18 -30.77 39.32
CA ARG A 3 -16.88 -30.91 38.02
C ARG A 3 -16.23 -30.17 36.85
N LEU A 4 -15.33 -29.23 37.12
CA LEU A 4 -14.68 -28.43 36.08
C LEU A 4 -13.46 -29.12 35.48
N LEU A 5 -12.71 -29.85 36.31
CA LEU A 5 -11.45 -30.50 35.94
C LEU A 5 -11.63 -31.55 34.83
N PRO A 6 -12.64 -32.45 34.88
CA PRO A 6 -12.87 -33.42 33.81
C PRO A 6 -13.30 -32.76 32.49
N ARG A 7 -14.06 -31.65 32.57
CA ARG A 7 -14.48 -30.89 31.38
C ARG A 7 -13.30 -30.18 30.72
N LEU A 8 -12.38 -29.66 31.52
CA LEU A 8 -11.18 -28.97 31.06
C LEU A 8 -10.19 -29.96 30.43
N LEU A 9 -9.99 -31.13 31.05
CA LEU A 9 -9.19 -32.21 30.47
C LEU A 9 -9.79 -32.74 29.16
N ASN A 10 -11.11 -32.95 29.09
CA ASN A 10 -11.78 -33.32 27.84
C ASN A 10 -11.66 -32.24 26.76
N HIS A 11 -11.66 -30.96 27.14
CA HIS A 11 -11.48 -29.86 26.20
C HIS A 11 -10.04 -29.81 25.66
N LEU A 12 -9.04 -30.03 26.52
CA LEU A 12 -7.62 -30.08 26.15
C LEU A 12 -7.27 -31.31 25.31
N ALA A 13 -7.90 -32.45 25.58
CA ALA A 13 -7.74 -33.66 24.77
C ALA A 13 -8.30 -33.48 23.34
N LYS A 14 -9.42 -32.75 23.20
CA LYS A 14 -10.03 -32.42 21.90
C LYS A 14 -9.30 -31.31 21.15
N ASN A 15 -8.63 -30.41 21.87
CA ASN A 15 -7.91 -29.27 21.31
C ASN A 15 -6.48 -29.27 21.87
N PRO A 16 -5.57 -30.12 21.35
CA PRO A 16 -4.21 -30.17 21.84
C PRO A 16 -3.53 -28.81 21.69
N LEU A 17 -2.89 -28.34 22.76
CA LEU A 17 -2.20 -27.05 22.92
C LEU A 17 -1.06 -26.80 21.90
N GLY A 18 -0.90 -27.66 20.89
CA GLY A 18 0.18 -27.60 19.90
C GLY A 18 -0.13 -26.80 18.62
N ASN A 19 -1.37 -26.36 18.40
CA ASN A 19 -1.75 -25.67 17.15
C ASN A 19 -2.39 -24.28 17.36
N ASP A 20 -2.19 -23.67 18.54
CA ASP A 20 -2.71 -22.34 18.87
C ASP A 20 -1.96 -21.24 18.09
N LYS A 21 -2.35 -21.04 16.83
CA LYS A 21 -2.62 -19.66 16.44
C LYS A 21 -3.88 -19.27 17.18
N PRO A 22 -3.87 -18.30 18.10
CA PRO A 22 -5.08 -17.85 18.78
C PRO A 22 -6.06 -17.38 17.71
N GLN A 23 -7.01 -18.26 17.35
CA GLN A 23 -8.19 -17.86 16.63
C GLN A 23 -9.03 -17.13 17.67
N GLY A 24 -8.77 -15.83 17.82
CA GLY A 24 -9.66 -14.94 18.57
C GLY A 24 -11.10 -15.19 18.13
N PRO A 25 -12.10 -14.90 18.99
CA PRO A 25 -13.49 -15.27 18.77
C PRO A 25 -13.83 -14.97 17.32
N GLN A 26 -14.04 -16.03 16.53
CA GLN A 26 -14.51 -15.90 15.17
C GLN A 26 -15.92 -15.35 15.31
N ALA A 27 -16.02 -14.03 15.44
CA ALA A 27 -17.27 -13.31 15.33
C ALA A 27 -17.89 -13.88 14.07
N LYS A 28 -19.02 -14.57 14.23
CA LYS A 28 -19.77 -15.12 13.11
C LYS A 28 -19.94 -13.94 12.17
N ASN A 29 -19.12 -13.91 11.11
CA ASN A 29 -19.12 -12.82 10.17
C ASN A 29 -20.47 -12.96 9.51
N HIS A 30 -21.47 -12.23 9.99
CA HIS A 30 -22.71 -12.05 9.27
C HIS A 30 -22.25 -11.59 7.89
N TYR A 31 -22.40 -12.47 6.91
CA TYR A 31 -22.00 -12.23 5.54
C TYR A 31 -22.90 -11.09 5.05
N LYS A 32 -22.49 -9.86 5.33
CA LYS A 32 -23.10 -8.68 4.72
C LYS A 32 -23.03 -8.94 3.22
N ARG A 33 -24.16 -8.80 2.53
CA ARG A 33 -24.22 -8.91 1.07
C ARG A 33 -23.09 -8.06 0.49
N ARG A 34 -22.11 -8.73 -0.13
CA ARG A 34 -20.91 -8.07 -0.65
C ARG A 34 -21.20 -7.31 -1.93
N SER A 35 -22.25 -7.69 -2.64
CA SER A 35 -22.81 -6.93 -3.75
C SER A 35 -24.18 -6.39 -3.37
N LEU A 36 -24.42 -5.12 -3.71
CA LEU A 36 -25.76 -4.52 -3.72
C LEU A 36 -26.47 -4.77 -5.05
N TRP A 37 -25.77 -5.37 -6.00
CA TRP A 37 -26.34 -5.79 -7.26
C TRP A 37 -27.33 -6.93 -7.02
N LYS A 38 -28.56 -6.67 -7.41
CA LYS A 38 -29.54 -7.71 -7.66
C LYS A 38 -29.87 -7.62 -9.14
N PRO A 39 -29.86 -8.75 -9.88
CA PRO A 39 -30.46 -8.76 -11.20
C PRO A 39 -31.89 -8.31 -10.99
N ARG A 40 -32.33 -7.31 -11.76
CA ARG A 40 -33.65 -6.72 -11.58
C ARG A 40 -34.68 -7.83 -11.71
N SER A 41 -35.49 -8.04 -10.67
CA SER A 41 -36.80 -8.62 -10.90
C SER A 41 -37.59 -7.57 -11.69
N SER A 42 -38.43 -8.01 -12.62
CA SER A 42 -39.23 -7.19 -13.55
C SER A 42 -40.14 -6.13 -12.91
N HIS A 43 -40.13 -5.94 -11.58
CA HIS A 43 -41.24 -5.33 -10.84
C HIS A 43 -40.87 -4.35 -9.70
N SER A 44 -39.70 -3.68 -9.68
CA SER A 44 -39.40 -2.73 -8.58
C SER A 44 -38.85 -1.37 -9.05
N PRO A 45 -39.51 -0.25 -8.71
CA PRO A 45 -39.11 1.10 -9.13
C PRO A 45 -38.31 1.84 -8.04
N THR A 46 -37.25 2.54 -8.44
CA THR A 46 -36.68 3.68 -7.71
C THR A 46 -36.12 4.70 -8.70
N LEU A 47 -36.47 5.97 -8.48
CA LEU A 47 -36.19 7.15 -9.30
C LEU A 47 -34.80 7.71 -8.99
N PHE A 48 -33.95 7.98 -9.99
CA PHE A 48 -33.00 9.12 -10.00
C PHE A 48 -32.34 9.33 -11.39
N ILE A 49 -31.84 10.57 -11.55
CA ILE A 49 -31.62 11.37 -12.77
C ILE A 49 -30.31 11.02 -13.47
N HIS A 50 -30.36 10.79 -14.80
CA HIS A 50 -29.20 10.43 -15.62
C HIS A 50 -28.46 11.67 -16.17
N ARG A 51 -27.15 11.49 -16.30
CA ARG A 51 -26.08 12.46 -16.58
C ARG A 51 -25.98 12.90 -18.06
N ASP A 52 -26.88 12.40 -18.91
CA ASP A 52 -26.88 12.58 -20.38
C ASP A 52 -27.85 13.69 -20.82
N ALA A 53 -28.07 14.69 -19.96
CA ALA A 53 -28.93 15.83 -20.30
C ALA A 53 -28.33 16.66 -21.46
N ASP A 54 -27.00 16.68 -21.57
CA ASP A 54 -26.29 17.55 -22.52
C ASP A 54 -26.25 17.00 -23.96
N GLU A 55 -26.45 15.70 -24.16
CA GLU A 55 -26.48 15.07 -25.50
C GLU A 55 -27.92 14.81 -26.01
N ARG A 56 -28.94 15.14 -25.22
CA ARG A 56 -30.34 14.96 -25.62
C ARG A 56 -30.75 16.08 -26.59
N THR A 57 -30.89 15.72 -27.87
CA THR A 57 -31.46 16.60 -28.90
C THR A 57 -33.00 16.69 -28.85
N ARG A 58 -33.65 15.89 -27.99
CA ARG A 58 -35.11 15.72 -27.95
C ARG A 58 -35.60 15.67 -26.51
N SER A 59 -36.83 16.13 -26.30
CA SER A 59 -37.50 16.01 -25.01
C SER A 59 -37.58 14.55 -24.58
N LEU A 60 -37.33 14.30 -23.31
CA LEU A 60 -37.39 12.97 -22.70
C LEU A 60 -38.77 12.31 -22.87
N LEU A 61 -39.83 13.10 -23.02
CA LEU A 61 -41.20 12.62 -23.27
C LEU A 61 -41.38 12.02 -24.67
N LEU A 62 -40.54 12.42 -25.63
CA LEU A 62 -40.59 11.99 -27.02
C LEU A 62 -39.62 10.84 -27.32
N ASP A 63 -38.87 10.39 -26.32
CA ASP A 63 -38.02 9.23 -26.44
C ASP A 63 -38.88 7.97 -26.64
N SER A 64 -38.40 7.07 -27.49
CA SER A 64 -39.03 5.76 -27.70
C SER A 64 -39.22 5.04 -26.36
N GLU A 65 -40.26 4.22 -26.24
CA GLU A 65 -40.61 3.54 -24.97
C GLU A 65 -39.41 2.84 -24.31
N ASP A 66 -38.49 2.33 -25.12
CA ASP A 66 -37.30 1.63 -24.68
C ASP A 66 -36.17 2.52 -24.16
N SER A 67 -36.08 3.79 -24.60
CA SER A 67 -35.08 4.77 -24.21
C SER A 67 -35.61 5.83 -23.24
N ASN A 68 -36.94 5.89 -23.07
CA ASN A 68 -37.61 6.87 -22.25
C ASN A 68 -37.50 6.50 -20.76
N LEU A 69 -36.80 7.33 -19.99
CA LEU A 69 -36.60 7.15 -18.55
C LEU A 69 -37.92 7.13 -17.76
N LEU A 70 -38.98 7.77 -18.26
CA LEU A 70 -40.29 7.83 -17.61
C LEU A 70 -41.14 6.59 -17.91
N ILE A 71 -41.03 6.04 -19.12
CA ILE A 71 -41.80 4.86 -19.55
C ILE A 71 -41.14 3.58 -19.05
N SER A 72 -39.81 3.51 -19.10
CA SER A 72 -39.03 2.36 -18.63
C SER A 72 -38.02 2.72 -17.52
N PRO A 73 -38.47 3.31 -16.38
CA PRO A 73 -37.59 3.70 -15.27
C PRO A 73 -36.82 2.50 -14.69
N TYR A 74 -37.39 1.31 -14.84
CA TYR A 74 -36.77 0.04 -14.46
C TYR A 74 -35.51 -0.28 -15.26
N LYS A 75 -35.24 0.33 -16.43
CA LYS A 75 -34.02 0.11 -17.22
C LYS A 75 -32.80 0.89 -16.70
N PHE A 76 -33.01 1.90 -15.86
CA PHE A 76 -31.97 2.88 -15.51
C PHE A 76 -31.63 2.95 -14.00
N SER A 77 -32.08 1.99 -13.18
CA SER A 77 -31.67 1.89 -11.77
C SER A 77 -30.15 1.71 -11.58
N LEU A 78 -29.51 2.64 -10.86
CA LEU A 78 -28.12 2.56 -10.46
C LEU A 78 -27.95 1.44 -9.43
N HIS A 79 -27.20 0.42 -9.80
CA HIS A 79 -26.79 -0.64 -8.89
C HIS A 79 -25.27 -0.61 -8.75
N LYS A 80 -24.78 -0.64 -7.51
CA LYS A 80 -23.34 -0.74 -7.27
C LYS A 80 -22.93 -2.18 -7.56
N THR A 81 -22.40 -2.40 -8.77
CA THR A 81 -21.71 -3.65 -9.08
C THR A 81 -20.46 -3.77 -8.21
N LEU A 82 -19.96 -4.99 -8.07
CA LEU A 82 -18.67 -5.23 -7.48
C LEU A 82 -17.61 -4.39 -8.21
N PRO A 83 -16.64 -3.80 -7.48
CA PRO A 83 -15.58 -3.02 -8.10
C PRO A 83 -14.82 -3.90 -9.11
N PRO A 84 -14.36 -3.31 -10.22
CA PRO A 84 -13.58 -4.04 -11.20
C PRO A 84 -12.32 -4.60 -10.54
N LYS A 85 -11.84 -5.74 -11.03
CA LYS A 85 -10.65 -6.41 -10.52
C LYS A 85 -9.63 -6.65 -11.63
N VAL A 86 -8.37 -6.55 -11.26
CA VAL A 86 -7.26 -7.04 -12.09
C VAL A 86 -7.35 -8.57 -12.14
N LYS A 87 -7.50 -9.14 -13.33
CA LYS A 87 -7.39 -10.59 -13.52
C LYS A 87 -5.92 -10.94 -13.70
N LEU A 88 -5.37 -11.71 -12.76
CA LEU A 88 -3.97 -12.14 -12.84
C LEU A 88 -3.81 -13.39 -13.68
N ASN A 89 -4.79 -14.29 -13.65
CA ASN A 89 -4.78 -15.56 -14.39
C ASN A 89 -6.15 -15.81 -15.02
N ALA A 90 -6.18 -16.35 -16.24
CA ALA A 90 -7.43 -16.77 -16.90
C ALA A 90 -8.22 -17.82 -16.07
N ARG A 91 -7.50 -18.64 -15.29
CA ARG A 91 -8.08 -19.65 -14.39
C ARG A 91 -8.63 -19.07 -13.07
N GLN A 92 -8.35 -17.80 -12.77
CA GLN A 92 -8.87 -17.16 -11.57
C GLN A 92 -10.37 -16.94 -11.75
N ARG A 93 -11.15 -17.95 -11.35
CA ARG A 93 -12.61 -17.84 -11.30
C ARG A 93 -12.93 -16.70 -10.34
N SER A 94 -13.48 -15.61 -10.87
CA SER A 94 -14.05 -14.54 -10.05
C SER A 94 -15.06 -15.21 -9.14
N ALA A 95 -14.86 -15.12 -7.82
CA ALA A 95 -15.88 -15.58 -6.88
C ALA A 95 -17.17 -14.85 -7.23
N ARG A 96 -18.16 -15.59 -7.75
CA ARG A 96 -19.51 -15.07 -7.94
C ARG A 96 -20.03 -14.75 -6.54
N VAL A 97 -20.36 -13.49 -6.30
CA VAL A 97 -21.08 -13.11 -5.08
C VAL A 97 -22.51 -12.94 -5.52
N ASP A 98 -23.36 -13.87 -5.10
CA ASP A 98 -24.76 -13.94 -5.52
C ASP A 98 -24.85 -13.99 -7.05
N HIS A 99 -25.36 -12.91 -7.66
CA HIS A 99 -25.50 -12.79 -9.10
C HIS A 99 -24.42 -11.90 -9.73
N ASP A 100 -23.66 -11.16 -8.92
CA ASP A 100 -22.70 -10.16 -9.40
C ASP A 100 -21.31 -10.77 -9.63
N ARG A 101 -20.63 -10.25 -10.64
CA ARG A 101 -19.26 -10.60 -10.99
C ARG A 101 -18.45 -9.33 -11.16
N PRO A 102 -17.32 -9.19 -10.45
CA PRO A 102 -16.44 -8.06 -10.68
C PRO A 102 -15.96 -8.13 -12.13
N ARG A 103 -16.25 -7.08 -12.90
CA ARG A 103 -15.72 -6.96 -14.26
C ARG A 103 -14.21 -6.82 -14.24
N GLU A 104 -13.59 -7.03 -15.39
CA GLU A 104 -12.18 -6.77 -15.57
C GLU A 104 -11.92 -5.26 -15.64
N MET A 105 -10.79 -4.82 -15.08
CA MET A 105 -10.35 -3.44 -15.24
C MET A 105 -9.93 -3.20 -16.68
N THR A 106 -10.41 -2.11 -17.27
CA THR A 106 -9.93 -1.56 -18.54
C THR A 106 -8.45 -1.15 -18.41
N GLU A 107 -7.79 -0.87 -19.53
CA GLU A 107 -6.39 -0.44 -19.48
C GLU A 107 -6.21 0.88 -18.73
N GLU A 108 -7.08 1.87 -18.97
CA GLU A 108 -7.07 3.16 -18.28
C GLU A 108 -7.25 3.00 -16.77
N GLU A 109 -8.20 2.17 -16.34
CA GLU A 109 -8.38 1.87 -14.93
C GLU A 109 -7.17 1.18 -14.32
N ARG A 110 -6.49 0.31 -15.07
CA ARG A 110 -5.23 -0.28 -14.62
C ARG A 110 -4.13 0.78 -14.52
N ARG A 111 -4.08 1.77 -15.41
CA ARG A 111 -3.14 2.91 -15.30
C ARG A 111 -3.42 3.70 -14.02
N TRP A 112 -4.68 4.05 -13.75
CA TRP A 112 -5.05 4.73 -12.50
C TRP A 112 -4.79 3.89 -11.26
N TRP A 113 -5.03 2.58 -11.34
CA TRP A 113 -4.77 1.63 -10.25
C TRP A 113 -3.26 1.43 -9.98
N ALA A 114 -2.44 1.59 -11.03
CA ALA A 114 -0.99 1.56 -10.97
C ALA A 114 -0.39 2.85 -10.40
N ASP A 115 -1.11 3.96 -10.39
CA ASP A 115 -0.64 5.22 -9.80
C ASP A 115 -0.77 5.19 -8.27
N PRO A 116 0.35 5.25 -7.51
CA PRO A 116 0.29 5.26 -6.06
C PRO A 116 -0.43 6.47 -5.48
N TYR A 117 -0.36 7.64 -6.10
CA TYR A 117 -1.00 8.86 -5.61
C TYR A 117 -2.51 8.77 -5.75
N LEU A 118 -2.99 8.40 -6.94
CA LEU A 118 -4.42 8.20 -7.17
C LEU A 118 -4.98 7.12 -6.24
N ARG A 119 -4.24 6.04 -6.02
CA ARG A 119 -4.69 4.97 -5.12
C ARG A 119 -4.77 5.42 -3.67
N MET A 120 -3.79 6.19 -3.17
CA MET A 120 -3.87 6.80 -1.84
C MET A 120 -5.08 7.74 -1.71
N LEU A 121 -5.32 8.59 -2.71
CA LEU A 121 -6.46 9.52 -2.74
C LEU A 121 -7.81 8.81 -2.84
N SER A 122 -7.86 7.66 -3.52
CA SER A 122 -9.06 6.83 -3.63
C SER A 122 -9.39 6.05 -2.35
N SER A 123 -8.47 6.03 -1.37
CA SER A 123 -8.69 5.32 -0.12
C SER A 123 -9.83 5.99 0.69
N PRO A 124 -10.58 5.23 1.50
CA PRO A 124 -11.73 5.78 2.21
C PRO A 124 -11.38 7.01 3.06
N LEU A 125 -12.16 8.09 2.92
CA LEU A 125 -12.01 9.27 3.75
C LEU A 125 -12.37 8.97 5.20
N ARG A 126 -11.57 9.48 6.12
CA ARG A 126 -11.77 9.38 7.58
C ARG A 126 -11.43 10.72 8.22
N THR A 127 -12.08 11.02 9.32
CA THR A 127 -11.79 12.23 10.10
C THR A 127 -10.57 11.99 10.98
N CYS A 128 -9.55 12.82 10.82
CA CYS A 128 -8.43 12.87 11.76
C CYS A 128 -8.93 13.44 13.09
N VAL A 129 -8.78 12.70 14.18
CA VAL A 129 -9.29 13.10 15.51
C VAL A 129 -8.63 14.38 16.02
N ARG A 130 -7.38 14.65 15.61
CA ARG A 130 -6.65 15.85 16.06
C ARG A 130 -7.03 17.11 15.28
N THR A 131 -7.08 17.01 13.95
CA THR A 131 -7.27 18.17 13.07
C THR A 131 -8.73 18.36 12.64
N MET A 132 -9.59 17.37 12.91
CA MET A 132 -10.98 17.29 12.45
C MET A 132 -11.15 17.36 10.93
N ARG A 133 -10.05 17.22 10.16
CA ARG A 133 -10.07 17.22 8.69
C ARG A 133 -10.38 15.81 8.17
N LEU A 134 -11.15 15.76 7.08
CA LEU A 134 -11.36 14.54 6.30
C LEU A 134 -10.14 14.29 5.43
N LEU A 135 -9.46 13.16 5.65
CA LEU A 135 -8.28 12.74 4.90
C LEU A 135 -8.43 11.29 4.43
N PRO A 136 -7.83 10.90 3.29
CA PRO A 136 -7.77 9.51 2.88
C PRO A 136 -7.09 8.63 3.94
N SER A 137 -7.60 7.41 4.13
CA SER A 137 -7.12 6.50 5.19
C SER A 137 -5.64 6.14 5.08
N ASP A 138 -5.06 6.15 3.87
CA ASP A 138 -3.64 5.90 3.67
C ASP A 138 -2.76 7.04 4.22
N LEU A 139 -3.31 8.25 4.40
CA LEU A 139 -2.64 9.39 5.04
C LEU A 139 -2.72 9.36 6.58
N LEU A 140 -3.44 8.37 7.13
CA LEU A 140 -3.77 8.30 8.54
C LEU A 140 -3.17 7.02 9.16
N LEU A 141 -2.91 7.10 10.46
CA LEU A 141 -2.63 6.00 11.35
C LEU A 141 -3.92 5.62 12.06
N ARG A 142 -4.23 4.34 12.05
CA ARG A 142 -5.35 3.79 12.79
C ARG A 142 -4.87 3.40 14.20
N MET A 143 -5.52 3.96 15.21
CA MET A 143 -5.24 3.73 16.62
C MET A 143 -6.45 3.07 17.26
N ASP A 144 -6.31 1.84 17.76
CA ASP A 144 -7.40 1.13 18.43
C ASP A 144 -7.33 1.37 19.94
N GLN A 145 -8.48 1.50 20.61
CA GLN A 145 -8.53 1.60 22.06
C GLN A 145 -8.46 0.21 22.70
N VAL A 146 -7.41 -0.03 23.50
CA VAL A 146 -7.16 -1.29 24.21
C VAL A 146 -7.08 -1.00 25.71
N GLN A 147 -7.68 -1.87 26.53
CA GLN A 147 -7.52 -1.75 27.99
C GLN A 147 -6.08 -2.13 28.37
N ALA A 148 -5.40 -1.25 29.11
CA ALA A 148 -4.06 -1.52 29.58
C ALA A 148 -4.07 -2.73 30.54
N PRO A 149 -3.04 -3.61 30.50
CA PRO A 149 -2.96 -4.74 31.42
C PRO A 149 -2.95 -4.23 32.87
N GLY A 150 -3.96 -4.59 33.65
CA GLY A 150 -4.07 -4.23 35.07
C GLY A 150 -4.89 -2.96 35.40
N GLY A 151 -5.64 -2.36 34.46
CA GLY A 151 -6.46 -1.18 34.83
C GLY A 151 -7.65 -0.86 33.93
N LYS A 152 -8.54 0.01 34.43
CA LYS A 152 -9.68 0.60 33.69
C LYS A 152 -9.26 1.64 32.64
N LYS A 153 -7.96 1.91 32.48
CA LYS A 153 -7.43 2.93 31.57
C LYS A 153 -7.39 2.37 30.14
N LEU A 154 -7.96 3.11 29.20
CA LEU A 154 -7.88 2.83 27.77
C LEU A 154 -6.57 3.42 27.22
N ALA A 155 -5.68 2.57 26.74
CA ALA A 155 -4.55 2.97 25.92
C ALA A 155 -4.98 2.96 24.44
N LEU A 156 -4.37 3.82 23.62
CA LEU A 156 -4.51 3.74 22.17
C LEU A 156 -3.30 2.99 21.64
N THR A 157 -3.49 1.97 20.81
CA THR A 157 -2.39 1.19 20.25
C THR A 157 -2.46 1.26 18.73
N PRO A 158 -1.34 1.48 18.02
CA PRO A 158 -1.35 1.46 16.56
C PRO A 158 -1.80 0.09 16.05
N ASN A 159 -2.87 0.08 15.24
CA ASN A 159 -3.38 -1.14 14.64
C ASN A 159 -3.50 -1.00 13.11
N GLY A 160 -3.35 -2.11 12.39
CA GLY A 160 -3.47 -2.14 10.94
C GLY A 160 -2.35 -1.42 10.18
N VAL A 161 -1.25 -1.06 10.86
CA VAL A 161 -0.03 -0.56 10.23
C VAL A 161 0.66 -1.69 9.45
N GLN A 162 0.81 -2.86 10.07
CA GLN A 162 1.35 -4.06 9.43
C GLN A 162 0.41 -4.62 8.34
N HIS A 163 0.97 -5.40 7.43
CA HIS A 163 0.23 -6.03 6.34
C HIS A 163 -0.76 -7.08 6.91
N PRO A 164 -2.01 -7.14 6.39
CA PRO A 164 -3.06 -8.01 6.95
C PRO A 164 -2.73 -9.51 7.01
N ARG A 165 -1.75 -9.97 6.23
CA ARG A 165 -1.25 -11.35 6.28
C ARG A 165 -0.44 -11.65 7.55
N PHE A 166 0.22 -10.64 8.11
CA PHE A 166 1.12 -10.80 9.27
C PHE A 166 0.46 -10.39 10.57
N SER A 167 -0.47 -9.43 10.53
CA SER A 167 -1.22 -8.99 11.70
C SER A 167 -2.71 -8.90 11.40
N THR A 168 -3.51 -9.48 12.29
CA THR A 168 -4.96 -9.42 12.22
C THR A 168 -5.45 -8.12 12.84
N ARG A 169 -6.34 -7.41 12.13
CA ARG A 169 -6.97 -6.21 12.67
C ARG A 169 -7.96 -6.59 13.76
N LEU A 170 -7.88 -5.92 14.90
CA LEU A 170 -8.88 -6.02 15.94
C LEU A 170 -10.13 -5.24 15.48
N LEU A 171 -11.32 -5.75 15.79
CA LEU A 171 -12.59 -5.09 15.48
C LEU A 171 -13.02 -4.14 16.60
N LEU A 172 -12.05 -3.41 17.15
CA LEU A 172 -12.29 -2.43 18.22
C LEU A 172 -12.61 -1.05 17.64
N GLN A 173 -13.13 -0.17 18.49
CA GLN A 173 -13.34 1.23 18.15
C GLN A 173 -11.99 1.87 17.82
N ALA A 174 -11.88 2.31 16.58
CA ALA A 174 -10.65 2.88 16.03
C ALA A 174 -10.77 4.39 15.89
N ARG A 175 -9.69 5.08 16.25
CA ARG A 175 -9.48 6.51 15.99
C ARG A 175 -8.44 6.64 14.88
N TYR A 176 -8.53 7.71 14.09
CA TYR A 176 -7.58 7.99 13.03
C TYR A 176 -6.79 9.26 13.36
N ILE A 177 -5.48 9.19 13.22
CA ILE A 177 -4.55 10.32 13.46
C ILE A 177 -3.74 10.52 12.18
N ALA A 178 -3.37 11.75 11.84
CA ALA A 178 -2.50 11.97 10.69
C ALA A 178 -1.17 11.21 10.86
N CYS A 179 -0.65 10.64 9.76
CA CYS A 179 0.63 9.92 9.75
C CYS A 179 1.82 10.88 9.85
N ASN A 180 1.92 11.62 10.97
CA ASN A 180 2.94 12.60 11.26
C ASN A 180 3.35 12.47 12.75
N LYS A 181 4.66 12.41 13.02
CA LYS A 181 5.23 12.36 14.37
C LYS A 181 4.71 13.47 15.27
N GLU A 182 4.66 14.71 14.79
CA GLU A 182 4.21 15.86 15.57
C GLU A 182 2.73 15.76 15.94
N THR A 183 1.89 15.29 15.00
CA THR A 183 0.47 15.08 15.28
C THR A 183 0.29 14.02 16.35
N VAL A 184 1.02 12.90 16.24
CA VAL A 184 1.02 11.85 17.28
C VAL A 184 1.49 12.43 18.60
N ARG A 185 2.67 13.07 18.68
CA ARG A 185 3.19 13.73 19.89
C ARG A 185 2.19 14.70 20.52
N SER A 186 1.50 15.51 19.72
CA SER A 186 0.49 16.45 20.20
C SER A 186 -0.74 15.75 20.79
N CYS A 187 -1.09 14.57 20.30
CA CYS A 187 -2.13 13.72 20.89
C CYS A 187 -1.66 13.06 22.20
N LEU A 188 -0.35 13.01 22.47
CA LEU A 188 0.23 12.42 23.69
C LEU A 188 0.38 13.42 24.85
N ALA A 189 0.06 14.71 24.64
CA ALA A 189 0.24 15.74 25.65
C ALA A 189 -0.56 15.44 26.94
N PRO A 190 0.00 15.74 28.13
CA PRO A 190 -0.39 15.16 29.43
C PRO A 190 -1.83 15.41 29.88
N ASP A 191 -2.48 16.43 29.35
CA ASP A 191 -3.89 16.73 29.66
C ASP A 191 -4.85 15.71 29.01
N ALA A 192 -4.36 14.89 28.07
CA ALA A 192 -5.05 13.73 27.51
C ALA A 192 -4.40 12.43 28.02
N ARG A 193 -4.75 11.97 29.23
CA ARG A 193 -4.35 10.63 29.74
C ARG A 193 -4.80 9.51 28.76
N PRO A 194 -4.12 8.34 28.63
CA PRO A 194 -2.91 7.85 29.32
C PRO A 194 -1.75 7.31 28.41
N HIS A 195 -0.51 7.42 28.91
CA HIS A 195 0.73 6.64 28.60
C HIS A 195 1.01 6.21 27.14
N PHE A 196 1.68 7.08 26.39
CA PHE A 196 2.00 6.90 24.97
C PHE A 196 3.50 6.92 24.62
N HIS A 197 4.41 7.01 25.59
CA HIS A 197 5.84 7.27 25.31
C HIS A 197 6.56 6.17 24.54
N VAL A 198 6.04 4.94 24.50
CA VAL A 198 6.62 3.82 23.74
C VAL A 198 6.18 3.83 22.26
N GLU A 199 5.22 4.67 21.88
CA GLU A 199 4.53 4.53 20.60
C GLU A 199 5.22 5.19 19.42
N GLU A 200 6.00 6.27 19.57
CA GLU A 200 6.58 6.93 18.38
C GLU A 200 7.62 6.04 17.70
N LEU A 201 8.58 5.53 18.48
CA LEU A 201 9.58 4.59 17.98
C LEU A 201 8.91 3.31 17.48
N GLN A 202 7.89 2.82 18.19
CA GLN A 202 7.14 1.64 17.77
C GLN A 202 6.38 1.86 16.45
N ILE A 203 5.69 3.00 16.26
CA ILE A 203 4.98 3.32 15.01
C ILE A 203 5.98 3.41 13.86
N GLY A 204 7.09 4.13 14.05
CA GLY A 204 8.16 4.21 13.05
C GLY A 204 8.70 2.82 12.70
N GLN A 205 8.93 1.97 13.70
CA GLN A 205 9.37 0.59 13.52
C GLN A 205 8.34 -0.24 12.74
N LEU A 206 7.05 -0.16 13.10
CA LEU A 206 5.97 -0.85 12.41
C LEU A 206 5.79 -0.38 10.96
N LEU A 207 6.01 0.90 10.67
CA LEU A 207 6.00 1.43 9.30
C LEU A 207 7.18 0.89 8.48
N ARG A 208 8.38 0.77 9.06
CA ARG A 208 9.53 0.14 8.41
C ARG A 208 9.30 -1.34 8.15
N LEU A 209 8.76 -2.05 9.14
CA LEU A 209 8.36 -3.45 9.02
C LEU A 209 7.30 -3.62 7.92
N ARG A 210 6.37 -2.68 7.78
CA ARG A 210 5.37 -2.70 6.70
C ARG A 210 6.04 -2.68 5.32
N VAL A 211 7.09 -1.88 5.12
CA VAL A 211 7.85 -1.86 3.85
C VAL A 211 8.46 -3.24 3.56
N LEU A 212 9.08 -3.87 4.57
CA LEU A 212 9.64 -5.22 4.44
C LEU A 212 8.58 -6.27 4.10
N GLN A 213 7.42 -6.22 4.77
CA GLN A 213 6.29 -7.11 4.50
C GLN A 213 5.75 -6.93 3.08
N GLU A 214 5.65 -5.70 2.58
CA GLU A 214 5.22 -5.45 1.19
C GLU A 214 6.25 -5.94 0.16
N LEU A 215 7.56 -5.83 0.45
CA LEU A 215 8.59 -6.44 -0.39
C LEU A 215 8.47 -7.96 -0.44
N GLU A 216 8.18 -8.60 0.69
CA GLU A 216 7.95 -10.04 0.76
C GLU A 216 6.70 -10.45 -0.03
N MET A 217 5.59 -9.71 0.13
CA MET A 217 4.37 -9.92 -0.65
C MET A 217 4.62 -9.72 -2.15
N LEU A 218 5.43 -8.73 -2.53
CA LEU A 218 5.79 -8.48 -3.92
C LEU A 218 6.63 -9.62 -4.50
N ALA A 219 7.64 -10.11 -3.77
CA ALA A 219 8.43 -11.26 -4.18
C ALA A 219 7.57 -12.51 -4.38
N ALA A 220 6.66 -12.80 -3.43
CA ALA A 220 5.74 -13.93 -3.52
C ALA A 220 4.79 -13.83 -4.73
N ARG A 221 4.26 -12.63 -5.00
CA ARG A 221 3.42 -12.38 -6.19
C ARG A 221 4.22 -12.57 -7.48
N LEU A 222 5.44 -12.04 -7.54
CA LEU A 222 6.31 -12.19 -8.70
C LEU A 222 6.63 -13.66 -8.97
N GLU A 223 6.94 -14.43 -7.94
CA GLU A 223 7.19 -15.86 -8.03
C GLU A 223 5.99 -16.62 -8.61
N ALA A 224 4.78 -16.33 -8.14
CA ALA A 224 3.53 -16.93 -8.60
C ALA A 224 2.99 -16.36 -9.93
N ALA A 225 3.56 -15.28 -10.45
CA ALA A 225 3.04 -14.60 -11.65
C ALA A 225 3.18 -15.46 -12.92
N PRO A 226 2.18 -15.45 -13.81
CA PRO A 226 2.22 -16.21 -15.06
C PRO A 226 3.32 -15.70 -16.00
N ARG A 227 3.69 -16.54 -16.98
CA ARG A 227 4.82 -16.27 -17.88
C ARG A 227 4.58 -15.16 -18.90
N GLU A 228 3.31 -14.92 -19.22
CA GLU A 228 2.87 -13.98 -20.25
C GLU A 228 3.33 -12.55 -19.95
N PHE A 229 3.28 -12.13 -18.69
CA PHE A 229 3.59 -10.74 -18.29
C PHE A 229 5.07 -10.47 -18.00
N TRP A 230 6.00 -11.35 -18.39
CA TRP A 230 7.43 -11.20 -18.07
C TRP A 230 8.16 -10.08 -18.82
N GLN A 231 7.53 -9.48 -19.83
CA GLN A 231 8.12 -8.36 -20.57
C GLN A 231 8.28 -7.11 -19.71
N HIS A 232 7.40 -6.90 -18.73
CA HIS A 232 7.41 -5.71 -17.89
C HIS A 232 8.06 -6.02 -16.54
N THR A 233 9.13 -5.28 -16.23
CA THR A 233 9.85 -5.44 -14.97
C THR A 233 9.35 -4.48 -13.91
N VAL A 234 9.07 -5.04 -12.75
CA VAL A 234 8.54 -4.30 -11.61
C VAL A 234 9.66 -3.60 -10.85
N LEU A 235 10.83 -4.22 -10.76
CA LEU A 235 12.00 -3.66 -10.10
C LEU A 235 13.22 -3.78 -11.02
N THR A 236 13.92 -2.67 -11.21
CA THR A 236 15.17 -2.62 -11.99
C THR A 236 16.27 -2.01 -11.12
N ARG A 237 17.49 -2.53 -11.22
CA ARG A 237 18.67 -1.90 -10.63
C ARG A 237 19.26 -0.95 -11.67
N LEU A 238 19.52 0.29 -11.30
CA LEU A 238 20.14 1.24 -12.24
C LEU A 238 21.65 0.96 -12.33
N THR A 239 22.23 1.16 -13.51
CA THR A 239 23.70 1.22 -13.65
C THR A 239 24.24 2.49 -13.01
N ARG A 240 25.56 2.60 -12.82
CA ARG A 240 26.17 3.84 -12.29
C ARG A 240 25.93 5.01 -13.24
N ASP A 241 26.12 4.80 -14.53
CA ASP A 241 25.93 5.83 -15.56
C ASP A 241 24.47 6.32 -15.57
N GLN A 242 23.50 5.39 -15.58
CA GLN A 242 22.07 5.73 -15.48
C GLN A 242 21.74 6.51 -14.20
N TRP A 243 22.38 6.18 -13.09
CA TRP A 243 22.16 6.86 -11.82
C TRP A 243 22.81 8.25 -11.78
N GLU A 244 23.96 8.42 -12.44
CA GLU A 244 24.61 9.72 -12.64
C GLU A 244 23.79 10.62 -13.56
N ASP A 245 23.20 10.08 -14.61
CA ASP A 245 22.27 10.78 -15.50
C ASP A 245 21.02 11.27 -14.74
N VAL A 246 20.42 10.42 -13.92
CA VAL A 246 19.27 10.80 -13.08
C VAL A 246 19.64 11.91 -12.09
N LYS A 247 20.85 11.86 -11.51
CA LYS A 247 21.34 12.91 -10.60
C LYS A 247 21.60 14.22 -11.31
N SER A 248 22.24 14.18 -12.49
CA SER A 248 22.61 15.38 -13.25
C SER A 248 21.39 16.07 -13.85
N GLN A 249 20.50 15.31 -14.48
CA GLN A 249 19.32 15.84 -15.15
C GLN A 249 18.17 16.13 -14.18
N LYS A 250 18.12 15.44 -13.03
CA LYS A 250 16.96 15.43 -12.12
C LYS A 250 15.67 14.97 -12.80
N LEU A 251 15.81 14.16 -13.85
CA LEU A 251 14.75 13.57 -14.66
C LEU A 251 14.89 12.05 -14.66
N ILE A 252 13.75 11.35 -14.68
CA ILE A 252 13.71 9.90 -14.83
C ILE A 252 13.13 9.60 -16.20
N PRO A 253 13.91 9.09 -17.16
CA PRO A 253 13.44 8.85 -18.53
C PRO A 253 12.55 7.60 -18.67
N TRP A 254 12.41 6.79 -17.61
CA TRP A 254 11.64 5.55 -17.66
C TRP A 254 10.15 5.77 -17.38
N ASP A 255 9.33 5.32 -18.33
CA ASP A 255 7.88 5.32 -18.17
C ASP A 255 7.42 4.39 -17.03
N GLY A 256 6.40 4.83 -16.29
CA GLY A 256 5.85 4.09 -15.16
C GLY A 256 6.72 4.06 -13.92
N ALA A 257 7.75 4.90 -13.82
CA ALA A 257 8.55 5.00 -12.61
C ALA A 257 7.70 5.49 -11.42
N ALA A 258 7.52 4.62 -10.42
CA ALA A 258 6.74 4.93 -9.22
C ALA A 258 7.59 5.56 -8.12
N CYS A 259 8.81 5.04 -7.91
CA CYS A 259 9.80 5.61 -6.98
C CYS A 259 11.21 5.07 -7.22
N VAL A 260 12.22 5.77 -6.72
CA VAL A 260 13.61 5.31 -6.69
C VAL A 260 14.05 5.09 -5.24
N LEU A 261 14.64 3.93 -4.94
CA LEU A 261 15.22 3.62 -3.63
C LEU A 261 16.74 3.50 -3.74
N VAL A 262 17.48 4.29 -2.98
CA VAL A 262 18.94 4.19 -2.86
C VAL A 262 19.28 3.40 -1.61
N MET A 263 19.59 2.12 -1.77
CA MET A 263 19.85 1.18 -0.68
C MET A 263 21.24 0.57 -0.85
N PRO A 264 22.31 1.20 -0.31
CA PRO A 264 23.62 0.56 -0.28
C PRO A 264 23.58 -0.68 0.64
N PRO A 265 24.40 -1.71 0.35
CA PRO A 265 24.55 -2.83 1.26
C PRO A 265 25.12 -2.32 2.61
N PRO A 266 24.68 -2.89 3.75
CA PRO A 266 25.21 -2.49 5.03
C PRO A 266 26.71 -2.81 5.12
N ASN A 267 27.45 -1.90 5.75
CA ASN A 267 28.86 -2.11 6.07
C ASN A 267 29.02 -3.35 6.97
N ARG A 268 30.19 -3.97 6.90
CA ARG A 268 30.57 -5.00 7.87
C ARG A 268 30.85 -4.32 9.21
N ASP A 269 30.44 -4.94 10.31
CA ASP A 269 30.77 -4.43 11.63
C ASP A 269 32.30 -4.45 11.80
N SER A 270 32.88 -3.39 12.35
CA SER A 270 34.34 -3.26 12.49
C SER A 270 34.93 -4.34 13.41
N THR A 271 34.18 -4.73 14.44
CA THR A 271 34.58 -5.71 15.44
C THR A 271 34.39 -7.14 14.95
N THR A 272 33.18 -7.50 14.51
CA THR A 272 32.86 -8.88 14.10
C THR A 272 33.31 -9.20 12.68
N LYS A 273 33.56 -8.18 11.85
CA LYS A 273 33.81 -8.28 10.39
C LYS A 273 32.70 -8.98 9.61
N THR A 274 31.57 -9.28 10.27
CA THR A 274 30.39 -9.88 9.64
C THR A 274 29.43 -8.80 9.19
N ARG A 275 28.56 -9.12 8.22
CA ARG A 275 27.45 -8.23 7.88
C ARG A 275 26.32 -8.46 8.88
N PRO A 276 25.59 -7.40 9.27
CA PRO A 276 24.45 -7.55 10.18
C PRO A 276 23.44 -8.52 9.57
N SER A 277 22.91 -9.41 10.43
CA SER A 277 21.88 -10.36 10.01
C SER A 277 20.56 -9.63 9.76
N PRO A 278 19.78 -10.07 8.77
CA PRO A 278 18.44 -9.55 8.52
C PRO A 278 17.53 -9.94 9.68
N LEU A 279 17.03 -8.96 10.44
CA LEU A 279 16.07 -9.18 11.54
C LEU A 279 14.74 -8.53 11.19
N LEU A 280 13.65 -9.25 11.43
CA LEU A 280 12.27 -8.76 11.33
C LEU A 280 11.64 -8.82 12.73
N ASN A 281 12.03 -7.87 13.57
CA ASN A 281 11.47 -7.76 14.92
C ASN A 281 10.43 -6.63 14.95
N ASP A 282 9.26 -6.93 15.52
CA ASP A 282 8.19 -5.96 15.72
C ASP A 282 8.48 -4.99 16.87
N ARG A 283 9.34 -5.42 17.81
CA ARG A 283 9.71 -4.61 18.96
C ARG A 283 10.85 -3.67 18.59
N PRO A 284 10.76 -2.38 18.93
CA PRO A 284 11.90 -1.49 18.79
C PRO A 284 13.07 -2.03 19.63
N PRO A 285 14.32 -1.83 19.19
CA PRO A 285 15.48 -2.16 20.01
C PRO A 285 15.38 -1.43 21.35
N SER A 286 15.70 -2.13 22.45
CA SER A 286 15.62 -1.59 23.81
C SER A 286 16.57 -0.41 24.02
N GLU A 287 17.68 -0.38 23.29
CA GLU A 287 18.65 0.70 23.30
C GLU A 287 18.71 1.33 21.90
N PRO A 288 18.46 2.65 21.78
CA PRO A 288 18.66 3.33 20.52
C PRO A 288 20.15 3.26 20.18
N THR A 289 20.49 2.53 19.11
CA THR A 289 21.86 2.52 18.61
C THR A 289 22.23 3.98 18.30
N PRO A 290 23.26 4.55 18.95
CA PRO A 290 23.62 5.94 18.71
C PRO A 290 23.91 6.09 17.22
N LEU A 291 23.11 6.92 16.55
CA LEU A 291 23.37 7.29 15.17
C LEU A 291 24.79 7.85 15.15
N SER A 292 25.69 7.26 14.37
CA SER A 292 27.04 7.79 14.22
C SER A 292 26.93 9.29 13.92
N ALA A 293 27.53 10.12 14.78
CA ALA A 293 27.29 11.56 14.86
C ALA A 293 27.48 12.33 13.53
N GLY A 294 28.09 11.71 12.51
CA GLY A 294 28.22 12.26 11.16
C GLY A 294 27.06 12.01 10.19
N SER A 295 26.00 11.27 10.55
CA SER A 295 24.89 10.96 9.63
C SER A 295 23.73 11.97 9.67
N ALA A 296 23.84 13.04 10.45
CA ALA A 296 22.71 13.88 10.87
C ALA A 296 22.18 14.89 9.84
N THR A 297 22.82 15.06 8.68
CA THR A 297 22.48 16.16 7.75
C THR A 297 21.97 15.74 6.37
N LEU A 298 21.88 14.44 6.06
CA LEU A 298 21.26 14.04 4.80
C LEU A 298 19.73 14.12 4.92
N PRO A 299 19.05 15.02 4.22
CA PRO A 299 17.59 15.03 4.21
C PRO A 299 17.08 13.71 3.64
N SER A 300 16.05 13.17 4.31
CA SER A 300 15.53 11.83 4.04
C SER A 300 15.07 11.65 2.59
N VAL A 301 14.60 12.72 1.96
CA VAL A 301 14.21 12.81 0.54
C VAL A 301 14.50 14.20 0.00
N GLU A 302 15.52 14.34 -0.83
CA GLU A 302 15.93 15.65 -1.35
C GLU A 302 15.48 15.94 -2.79
N MET A 303 14.88 14.97 -3.50
CA MET A 303 14.58 15.15 -4.93
C MET A 303 13.23 14.56 -5.33
N CYS A 304 12.31 15.45 -5.71
CA CYS A 304 11.19 15.11 -6.56
C CYS A 304 11.66 15.15 -8.01
N LEU A 305 11.88 13.98 -8.62
CA LEU A 305 12.32 13.88 -10.01
C LEU A 305 11.10 14.11 -10.91
N LYS A 306 11.24 14.93 -11.96
CA LYS A 306 10.12 15.13 -12.89
C LYS A 306 10.04 13.92 -13.81
N SER A 307 8.85 13.37 -13.97
CA SER A 307 8.56 12.42 -15.02
C SER A 307 8.37 13.20 -16.33
N PRO A 308 8.90 12.74 -17.48
CA PRO A 308 8.61 13.32 -18.80
C PRO A 308 7.17 13.00 -19.27
N SER A 309 6.23 12.75 -18.35
CA SER A 309 4.95 12.10 -18.62
C SER A 309 4.19 12.70 -19.80
N THR A 310 3.93 11.83 -20.78
CA THR A 310 3.09 12.02 -21.98
C THR A 310 1.62 12.33 -21.65
N PHE A 311 1.21 12.20 -20.38
CA PHE A 311 -0.17 12.41 -19.95
C PHE A 311 -0.65 13.85 -20.16
N ALA A 312 0.28 14.81 -20.15
CA ALA A 312 -0.02 16.21 -20.47
C ALA A 312 -0.41 16.40 -21.94
N GLU A 313 -0.01 15.50 -22.85
CA GLU A 313 -0.30 15.63 -24.27
C GLU A 313 -1.72 15.16 -24.63
N THR A 314 -2.35 14.31 -23.80
CA THR A 314 -3.65 13.70 -24.13
C THR A 314 -4.84 14.59 -23.78
N PHE A 315 -4.69 15.49 -22.80
CA PHE A 315 -5.72 16.49 -22.47
C PHE A 315 -5.38 17.78 -23.17
N GLY A 316 -5.99 18.00 -24.34
CA GLY A 316 -5.68 19.09 -25.27
C GLY A 316 -5.40 20.45 -24.60
N ASN A 317 -4.45 21.18 -25.20
CA ASN A 317 -3.80 22.45 -24.83
C ASN A 317 -4.63 23.58 -24.17
N GLN A 318 -5.93 23.43 -23.92
CA GLN A 318 -6.80 24.51 -23.45
C GLN A 318 -6.88 24.64 -21.92
N GLY A 319 -6.33 23.71 -21.13
CA GLY A 319 -6.29 23.77 -19.65
C GLY A 319 -4.89 23.82 -19.01
N GLY A 320 -3.85 24.04 -19.82
CA GLY A 320 -2.48 23.51 -19.64
C GLY A 320 -1.54 24.06 -18.55
N ALA A 321 -2.00 24.69 -17.46
CA ALA A 321 -1.07 25.26 -16.46
C ALA A 321 -1.31 24.83 -14.99
N TYR A 322 -2.44 24.22 -14.65
CA TYR A 322 -2.84 24.09 -13.24
C TYR A 322 -2.56 22.72 -12.60
N VAL A 323 -2.25 21.69 -13.39
CA VAL A 323 -1.97 20.36 -12.82
C VAL A 323 -0.47 20.24 -12.52
N PRO A 324 -0.07 20.01 -11.26
CA PRO A 324 1.34 19.86 -10.92
C PRO A 324 1.94 18.66 -11.64
N SER A 325 3.14 18.84 -12.20
CA SER A 325 3.90 17.75 -12.84
C SER A 325 4.05 16.57 -11.89
N GLN A 326 3.86 15.35 -12.38
CA GLN A 326 4.09 14.14 -11.59
C GLN A 326 5.52 14.11 -11.08
N ARG A 327 5.66 14.00 -9.75
CA ARG A 327 6.94 13.96 -9.04
C ARG A 327 7.21 12.55 -8.57
N ILE A 328 8.37 12.01 -8.92
CA ILE A 328 8.78 10.67 -8.50
C ILE A 328 9.65 10.81 -7.24
N PRO A 329 9.26 10.17 -6.11
CA PRO A 329 10.00 10.28 -4.86
C PRO A 329 11.29 9.46 -4.92
N LEU A 330 12.38 10.08 -4.45
CA LEU A 330 13.66 9.45 -4.19
C LEU A 330 13.81 9.12 -2.69
N TYR A 331 13.95 7.85 -2.35
CA TYR A 331 14.07 7.37 -0.97
C TYR A 331 15.51 6.98 -0.66
N HIS A 332 16.11 7.60 0.36
CA HIS A 332 17.42 7.21 0.85
C HIS A 332 17.31 6.19 1.97
N GLY A 333 17.97 5.04 1.80
CA GLY A 333 17.87 3.91 2.71
C GLY A 333 18.44 4.16 4.10
N VAL A 334 19.51 4.94 4.20
CA VAL A 334 20.22 5.20 5.47
C VAL A 334 19.33 5.98 6.46
N PRO A 335 18.75 7.15 6.10
CA PRO A 335 17.89 7.89 7.02
C PRO A 335 16.53 7.20 7.24
N LEU A 336 15.95 6.56 6.22
CA LEU A 336 14.66 5.87 6.37
C LEU A 336 14.75 4.62 7.25
N PHE A 337 15.88 3.90 7.18
CA PHE A 337 16.13 2.67 7.93
C PHE A 337 17.42 2.82 8.74
N PRO A 338 17.36 3.43 9.93
CA PRO A 338 18.55 3.70 10.75
C PRO A 338 19.22 2.42 11.23
N GLU A 339 18.44 1.37 11.49
CA GLU A 339 18.96 0.08 11.95
C GLU A 339 19.66 -0.70 10.82
N PRO A 340 20.93 -1.13 11.01
CA PRO A 340 21.66 -1.90 10.00
C PRO A 340 21.00 -3.22 9.60
N SER A 341 20.34 -3.90 10.54
CA SER A 341 19.62 -5.16 10.34
C SER A 341 18.45 -4.98 9.36
N HIS A 342 17.67 -3.90 9.47
CA HIS A 342 16.60 -3.57 8.53
C HIS A 342 17.15 -3.25 7.14
N ARG A 343 18.27 -2.51 7.06
CA ARG A 343 18.93 -2.24 5.77
C ARG A 343 19.40 -3.53 5.10
N ALA A 344 19.98 -4.46 5.87
CA ALA A 344 20.33 -5.80 5.39
C ALA A 344 19.12 -6.52 4.82
N ALA A 345 18.03 -6.59 5.59
CA ALA A 345 16.79 -7.27 5.21
C ALA A 345 16.17 -6.66 3.94
N ILE A 346 16.09 -5.33 3.84
CA ILE A 346 15.54 -4.66 2.66
C ILE A 346 16.40 -4.91 1.44
N HIS A 347 17.72 -4.73 1.57
CA HIS A 347 18.64 -4.95 0.46
C HIS A 347 18.59 -6.41 -0.02
N GLU A 348 18.51 -7.37 0.91
CA GLU A 348 18.32 -8.79 0.59
C GLU A 348 17.02 -9.04 -0.18
N LYS A 349 15.88 -8.51 0.29
CA LYS A 349 14.58 -8.66 -0.40
C LYS A 349 14.56 -7.99 -1.78
N LEU A 350 15.17 -6.81 -1.93
CA LEU A 350 15.34 -6.17 -3.23
C LEU A 350 16.20 -7.03 -4.16
N CYS A 351 17.30 -7.59 -3.67
CA CYS A 351 18.12 -8.52 -4.44
C CYS A 351 17.40 -9.83 -4.78
N GLN A 352 16.54 -10.34 -3.89
CA GLN A 352 15.68 -11.49 -4.14
C GLN A 352 14.73 -11.19 -5.31
N ILE A 353 14.07 -10.02 -5.29
CA ILE A 353 13.19 -9.57 -6.38
C ILE A 353 13.98 -9.44 -7.69
N LEU A 354 15.18 -8.83 -7.66
CA LEU A 354 16.04 -8.75 -8.85
C LEU A 354 16.47 -10.11 -9.37
N LYS A 355 16.73 -11.09 -8.51
CA LYS A 355 17.02 -12.47 -8.93
C LYS A 355 15.80 -13.10 -9.62
N LEU A 356 14.59 -12.87 -9.10
CA LEU A 356 13.35 -13.33 -9.74
C LEU A 356 13.13 -12.68 -11.11
N GLU A 357 13.44 -11.39 -11.25
CA GLU A 357 13.40 -10.67 -12.54
C GLU A 357 14.50 -11.15 -13.50
N GLY A 358 15.73 -11.29 -13.02
CA GLY A 358 16.90 -11.67 -13.83
C GLY A 358 16.86 -13.12 -14.32
N LYS A 359 16.40 -14.07 -13.50
CA LYS A 359 16.18 -15.48 -13.92
C LYS A 359 15.26 -15.57 -15.13
N ARG A 360 14.35 -14.59 -15.30
CA ARG A 360 13.38 -14.55 -16.40
C ARG A 360 13.94 -13.82 -17.62
N ARG A 361 14.77 -12.78 -17.43
CA ARG A 361 15.46 -12.07 -18.52
C ARG A 361 16.59 -12.86 -19.19
N ARG A 362 17.37 -13.64 -18.43
CA ARG A 362 18.50 -14.42 -18.99
C ARG A 362 18.10 -15.43 -20.06
N ARG A 363 16.83 -15.84 -20.10
CA ARG A 363 16.29 -16.69 -21.18
C ARG A 363 16.07 -15.95 -22.50
N ARG A 364 16.11 -14.62 -22.49
CA ARG A 364 15.83 -13.75 -23.65
C ARG A 364 17.04 -12.95 -24.12
N GLN A 365 17.88 -12.47 -23.21
CA GLN A 365 18.99 -11.56 -23.53
C GLN A 365 20.35 -12.22 -23.26
N ALA A 366 20.72 -13.21 -24.06
CA ALA A 366 22.08 -13.77 -24.02
C ALA A 366 23.13 -12.84 -24.67
N ASN A 367 22.72 -11.75 -25.34
CA ASN A 367 23.59 -10.97 -26.23
C ASN A 367 23.88 -9.51 -25.79
N GLU A 368 23.35 -9.03 -24.67
CA GLU A 368 23.58 -7.65 -24.21
C GLU A 368 24.41 -7.63 -22.91
N GLU A 369 25.70 -7.91 -23.02
CA GLU A 369 26.65 -7.68 -21.93
C GLU A 369 27.14 -6.23 -21.96
N THR A 370 26.38 -5.32 -21.36
CA THR A 370 26.93 -3.99 -21.05
C THR A 370 27.83 -4.10 -19.82
N HIS A 371 29.13 -3.80 -19.96
CA HIS A 371 30.14 -3.84 -18.89
C HIS A 371 29.98 -2.78 -17.77
N SER A 372 28.86 -2.06 -17.71
CA SER A 372 28.67 -1.01 -16.70
C SER A 372 28.43 -1.60 -15.30
N LYS A 373 29.07 -1.01 -14.29
CA LYS A 373 28.93 -1.43 -12.89
C LYS A 373 27.53 -1.04 -12.38
N TRP A 374 26.87 -1.95 -11.69
CA TRP A 374 25.58 -1.67 -11.05
C TRP A 374 25.71 -0.63 -9.93
N SER A 375 24.76 0.30 -9.84
CA SER A 375 24.67 1.27 -8.74
C SER A 375 23.98 0.66 -7.50
N HIS A 376 23.72 1.46 -6.47
CA HIS A 376 22.89 1.08 -5.32
C HIS A 376 21.44 1.61 -5.43
N ALA A 377 21.07 2.15 -6.59
CA ALA A 377 19.74 2.66 -6.85
C ALA A 377 18.86 1.58 -7.49
N PHE A 378 17.65 1.45 -6.95
CA PHE A 378 16.62 0.54 -7.40
C PHE A 378 15.42 1.37 -7.86
N LEU A 379 15.01 1.18 -9.10
CA LEU A 379 13.83 1.79 -9.70
C LEU A 379 12.64 0.84 -9.57
N LEU A 380 11.60 1.31 -8.88
CA LEU A 380 10.31 0.62 -8.78
C LEU A 380 9.38 1.14 -9.87
N ASN A 381 8.88 0.25 -10.71
CA ASN A 381 7.94 0.57 -11.77
C ASN A 381 6.52 0.13 -11.40
N SER A 382 5.54 0.93 -11.82
CA SER A 382 4.12 0.66 -11.72
C SER A 382 3.40 1.20 -12.96
N THR A 383 3.13 0.32 -13.92
CA THR A 383 2.33 0.57 -15.12
C THR A 383 1.10 -0.33 -15.13
N ALA A 384 0.17 -0.06 -16.05
CA ALA A 384 -0.98 -0.93 -16.28
C ALA A 384 -0.61 -2.40 -16.52
N ASN A 385 0.55 -2.64 -17.14
CA ASN A 385 1.03 -3.99 -17.46
C ASN A 385 1.78 -4.64 -16.29
N THR A 386 2.53 -3.88 -15.49
CA THR A 386 3.16 -4.46 -14.28
C THR A 386 2.11 -4.89 -13.27
N VAL A 387 0.97 -4.19 -13.18
CA VAL A 387 -0.15 -4.53 -12.28
C VAL A 387 -0.76 -5.92 -12.58
N LEU A 388 -0.81 -6.32 -13.85
CA LEU A 388 -1.26 -7.67 -14.25
C LEU A 388 -0.32 -8.78 -13.75
N ARG A 389 0.94 -8.43 -13.50
CA ARG A 389 1.98 -9.36 -13.02
C ARG A 389 2.08 -9.35 -11.50
N ALA A 390 2.40 -8.19 -10.94
CA ALA A 390 2.53 -7.97 -9.52
C ALA A 390 2.33 -6.49 -9.18
N ASP A 391 1.38 -6.24 -8.30
CA ASP A 391 1.02 -4.90 -7.82
C ASP A 391 2.10 -4.36 -6.86
N SER A 392 2.87 -3.36 -7.33
CA SER A 392 3.92 -2.66 -6.58
C SER A 392 3.43 -1.43 -5.84
N VAL A 393 2.20 -0.97 -6.10
CA VAL A 393 1.67 0.24 -5.48
C VAL A 393 1.60 0.16 -3.95
N PRO A 394 1.18 -0.95 -3.32
CA PRO A 394 1.19 -1.06 -1.85
C PRO A 394 2.57 -0.80 -1.23
N LEU A 395 3.66 -1.18 -1.91
CA LEU A 395 5.03 -0.90 -1.47
C LEU A 395 5.34 0.60 -1.57
N ALA A 396 4.96 1.26 -2.68
CA ALA A 396 5.12 2.69 -2.85
C ALA A 396 4.34 3.49 -1.78
N ILE A 397 3.10 3.08 -1.48
CA ILE A 397 2.29 3.66 -0.41
C ILE A 397 2.97 3.47 0.96
N ALA A 398 3.49 2.28 1.25
CA ALA A 398 4.20 2.03 2.51
C ALA A 398 5.44 2.91 2.68
N LEU A 399 6.24 3.07 1.62
CA LEU A 399 7.40 3.97 1.60
C LEU A 399 6.98 5.44 1.79
N TRP A 400 5.89 5.84 1.14
CA TRP A 400 5.37 7.20 1.26
C TRP A 400 4.84 7.50 2.67
N ARG A 401 4.16 6.55 3.33
CA ARG A 401 3.73 6.67 4.72
C ARG A 401 4.92 6.75 5.69
N LEU A 402 5.96 5.94 5.47
CA LEU A 402 7.19 6.03 6.23
C LEU A 402 7.86 7.40 6.04
N LYS A 403 7.88 7.93 4.82
CA LYS A 403 8.39 9.28 4.55
C LYS A 403 7.61 10.36 5.30
N LEU A 404 6.27 10.35 5.19
CA LEU A 404 5.43 11.31 5.93
C LEU A 404 5.70 11.27 7.44
N TRP A 405 5.90 10.07 7.97
CA TRP A 405 6.23 9.87 9.37
C TRP A 405 7.58 10.50 9.73
N GLU A 406 8.61 10.24 8.94
CA GLU A 406 9.97 10.72 9.24
C GLU A 406 10.17 12.22 9.02
N GLU A 407 9.60 12.79 7.96
CA GLU A 407 9.82 14.19 7.58
C GLU A 407 8.78 15.16 8.14
N GLY A 408 7.62 14.65 8.54
CA GLY A 408 6.45 15.47 8.84
C GLY A 408 5.87 16.16 7.60
N LEU A 409 4.69 16.74 7.75
CA LEU A 409 4.20 17.73 6.79
C LEU A 409 4.92 19.04 7.12
N LYS A 410 6.15 19.23 6.62
CA LYS A 410 6.76 20.56 6.65
C LYS A 410 5.76 21.51 5.97
N SER A 411 5.25 22.49 6.71
CA SER A 411 4.39 23.52 6.16
C SER A 411 5.24 24.31 5.16
N THR A 412 5.16 23.92 3.90
CA THR A 412 5.73 24.66 2.78
C THR A 412 4.96 25.95 2.59
#